data_AF-A0A0M2SLC7-F1
#
_entry.id   AF-A0A0M2SLC7-F1
#
_cell.length_a   1.000
_cell.length_b   1.000
_cell.length_c   1.000
_cell.angle_alpha   90.00
_cell.angle_beta   90.00
_cell.angle_gamma   90.00
#
_symmetry.space_group_name_H-M   'P 1'
#
loop_
_entity.id
_entity.type
_entity.pdbx_description
1 polymer ?
#
loop_
_entity_poly.entity_id
_entity_poly.type
_entity_poly.pdbx_seq_one_letter_code
_entity_poly.pdbx_strand_id
1 'polypeptide(L)'
;METIKTENGVVIEYPAGCGNAPRKFFLVEAVAAVLEKDGPFLEGAVTEEAQLPEIPGDIEKITMNSIITHGKDAAMECTLHFQSRASLEAGIFVTFKSAGKNVIRRVNIFRKAAE
;
A
#
# COMPACT_ATOMS: atom_id res chain seq x y z
N MET A 1 2.23 -0.55 16.79
CA MET A 1 1.85 -1.07 15.46
C MET A 1 0.36 -1.37 15.49
N GLU A 2 -0.32 -1.15 14.38
CA GLU A 2 -1.69 -1.57 14.15
C GLU A 2 -1.67 -2.70 13.10
N THR A 3 -2.75 -3.49 13.07
CA THR A 3 -2.84 -4.67 12.21
C THR A 3 -4.24 -4.75 11.63
N ILE A 4 -4.33 -5.01 10.33
CA ILE A 4 -5.55 -5.48 9.67
C ILE A 4 -5.30 -6.83 9.00
N LYS A 5 -6.36 -7.59 8.81
CA LYS A 5 -6.34 -8.85 8.07
C LYS A 5 -7.34 -8.75 6.93
N THR A 6 -6.85 -8.97 5.71
CA THR A 6 -7.68 -9.00 4.49
C THR A 6 -8.57 -10.24 4.45
N GLU A 7 -9.61 -10.21 3.61
CA GLU A 7 -10.50 -11.35 3.35
C GLU A 7 -9.73 -12.57 2.83
N ASN A 8 -8.68 -12.34 2.03
CA ASN A 8 -7.80 -13.38 1.49
C ASN A 8 -6.77 -13.90 2.52
N GLY A 9 -6.84 -13.44 3.77
CA GLY A 9 -6.01 -13.92 4.87
C GLY A 9 -4.65 -13.26 5.00
N VAL A 10 -4.28 -12.34 4.09
CA VAL A 10 -3.04 -11.56 4.17
C VAL A 10 -3.11 -10.60 5.35
N VAL A 11 -2.07 -10.59 6.17
CA VAL A 11 -1.93 -9.68 7.31
C VAL A 11 -1.20 -8.41 6.88
N ILE A 12 -1.70 -7.23 7.24
CA ILE A 12 -1.02 -5.95 7.04
C ILE A 12 -0.72 -5.34 8.41
N GLU A 13 0.56 -5.18 8.73
CA GLU A 13 1.03 -4.48 9.92
C GLU A 13 1.54 -3.10 9.52
N TYR A 14 1.16 -2.06 10.25
CA TYR A 14 1.58 -0.69 9.93
C TYR A 14 1.79 0.13 11.21
N PRO A 15 2.49 1.28 11.15
CA PRO A 15 2.77 2.07 12.34
C PRO A 15 1.45 2.58 12.93
N ALA A 16 1.33 2.69 14.26
CA ALA A 16 0.11 3.27 14.85
C ALA A 16 -0.06 4.73 14.42
N GLY A 17 -1.29 5.20 14.25
CA GLY A 17 -1.60 6.60 13.94
C GLY A 17 -1.69 7.47 15.18
N CYS A 18 -1.41 8.78 15.06
CA CYS A 18 -1.77 9.77 16.09
C CYS A 18 -3.18 10.35 15.90
N GLY A 19 -4.04 9.70 15.10
CA GLY A 19 -5.38 10.19 14.73
C GLY A 19 -5.42 11.32 13.70
N ASN A 20 -4.32 12.04 13.47
CA ASN A 20 -4.29 13.25 12.62
C ASN A 20 -3.74 13.05 11.19
N ALA A 21 -3.60 11.80 10.74
CA ALA A 21 -3.05 11.48 9.41
C ALA A 21 -4.04 10.65 8.58
N PRO A 22 -5.19 11.21 8.14
CA PRO A 22 -6.25 10.47 7.44
C PRO A 22 -5.76 9.77 6.16
N ARG A 23 -4.75 10.32 5.49
CA ARG A 23 -4.18 9.73 4.27
C ARG A 23 -3.40 8.44 4.53
N LYS A 24 -2.84 8.27 5.73
CA LYS A 24 -2.15 7.05 6.11
C LYS A 24 -3.11 5.87 6.12
N PHE A 25 -4.29 6.04 6.73
CA PHE A 25 -5.32 5.00 6.77
C PHE A 25 -5.80 4.65 5.37
N PHE A 26 -6.05 5.67 4.53
CA PHE A 26 -6.39 5.46 3.13
C PHE A 26 -5.33 4.63 2.37
N LEU A 27 -4.03 4.85 2.61
CA LEU A 27 -2.99 4.06 1.95
C LEU A 27 -3.00 2.59 2.38
N VAL A 28 -3.27 2.32 3.66
CA VAL A 28 -3.41 0.96 4.19
C VAL A 28 -4.63 0.27 3.55
N GLU A 29 -5.77 0.96 3.51
CA GLU A 29 -7.00 0.47 2.87
C GLU A 29 -6.81 0.24 1.37
N ALA A 30 -6.12 1.15 0.67
CA ALA A 30 -5.83 0.99 -0.76
C ALA A 30 -4.95 -0.23 -1.03
N VAL A 31 -3.98 -0.53 -0.17
CA VAL A 31 -3.18 -1.75 -0.30
C VAL A 31 -4.05 -2.99 -0.06
N ALA A 32 -4.90 -3.00 0.96
CA ALA A 32 -5.84 -4.10 1.19
C ALA A 32 -6.77 -4.32 -0.01
N ALA A 33 -7.38 -3.26 -0.53
CA ALA A 33 -8.26 -3.30 -1.71
C ALA A 33 -7.54 -3.86 -2.95
N VAL A 34 -6.26 -3.52 -3.15
CA VAL A 34 -5.45 -4.08 -4.24
C VAL A 34 -5.19 -5.58 -4.03
N LEU A 35 -4.90 -6.04 -2.81
CA LEU A 35 -4.73 -7.46 -2.47
C LEU A 35 -6.02 -8.27 -2.64
N GLU A 36 -7.17 -7.64 -2.36
CA GLU A 36 -8.50 -8.23 -2.41
C GLU A 36 -9.14 -8.13 -3.81
N LYS A 37 -8.54 -7.33 -4.70
CA LYS A 37 -9.13 -6.95 -5.99
C LYS A 37 -10.51 -6.30 -5.82
N ASP A 38 -10.66 -5.46 -4.81
CA ASP A 38 -11.89 -4.70 -4.52
C ASP A 38 -12.12 -3.62 -5.59
N GLY A 39 -12.77 -4.01 -6.69
CA GLY A 39 -13.13 -3.13 -7.79
C GLY A 39 -13.89 -1.87 -7.36
N PRO A 40 -15.00 -2.00 -6.61
CA PRO A 40 -15.77 -0.84 -6.12
C PRO A 40 -14.94 0.20 -5.38
N PHE A 41 -14.04 -0.22 -4.47
CA PHE A 41 -13.14 0.73 -3.81
C PHE A 41 -12.17 1.37 -4.80
N LEU A 42 -11.55 0.56 -5.66
CA LEU A 42 -10.51 1.01 -6.59
C LEU A 42 -11.03 1.97 -7.66
N GLU A 43 -12.27 1.81 -8.14
CA GLU A 43 -12.92 2.72 -9.10
C GLU A 43 -13.00 4.17 -8.57
N GLY A 44 -13.23 4.34 -7.26
CA GLY A 44 -13.26 5.66 -6.62
C GLY A 44 -11.89 6.16 -6.16
N ALA A 45 -10.96 5.24 -5.90
CA ALA A 45 -9.67 5.52 -5.27
C ALA A 45 -8.54 5.76 -6.29
N VAL A 46 -8.71 5.38 -7.55
CA VAL A 46 -7.64 5.33 -8.56
C VAL A 46 -8.09 5.99 -9.86
N THR A 47 -7.23 6.77 -10.50
CA THR A 47 -7.54 7.34 -11.83
C THR A 47 -7.38 6.29 -12.93
N GLU A 48 -8.12 6.43 -14.03
CA GLU A 48 -7.96 5.59 -15.24
C GLU A 48 -6.51 5.53 -15.78
N GLU A 49 -5.73 6.60 -15.58
CA GLU A 49 -4.31 6.68 -16.00
C GLU A 49 -3.36 5.84 -15.11
N ALA A 50 -3.80 5.44 -13.91
CA ALA A 50 -2.91 4.83 -12.94
C ALA A 50 -2.73 3.34 -13.24
N GLN A 51 -1.48 2.92 -13.35
CA GLN A 51 -1.13 1.51 -13.48
C GLN A 51 -0.95 0.92 -12.08
N LEU A 52 -1.85 0.02 -11.69
CA LEU A 52 -1.69 -0.76 -10.47
C LEU A 52 -0.71 -1.91 -10.72
N PRO A 53 0.13 -2.25 -9.73
CA PRO A 53 1.09 -3.33 -9.86
C PRO A 53 0.39 -4.69 -9.91
N GLU A 54 1.03 -5.66 -10.56
CA GLU A 54 0.70 -7.06 -10.33
C GLU A 54 1.12 -7.46 -8.91
N ILE A 55 0.20 -8.11 -8.20
CA ILE A 55 0.42 -8.57 -6.83
C ILE A 55 0.84 -10.04 -6.85
N PRO A 56 1.95 -10.42 -6.22
CA PRO A 56 2.29 -11.81 -6.03
C PRO A 56 1.24 -12.57 -5.21
N GLY A 57 0.81 -13.73 -5.70
CA GLY A 57 -0.24 -14.53 -5.05
C GLY A 57 0.18 -15.27 -3.78
N ASP A 58 1.47 -15.27 -3.42
CA ASP A 58 2.04 -16.03 -2.31
C ASP A 58 2.36 -15.17 -1.07
N ILE A 59 1.89 -13.91 -1.03
CA ILE A 59 2.07 -13.01 0.11
C ILE A 59 1.27 -13.53 1.31
N GLU A 60 1.93 -13.68 2.45
CA GLU A 60 1.31 -14.00 3.73
C GLU A 60 1.09 -12.73 4.58
N LYS A 61 2.08 -11.84 4.56
CA LYS A 61 2.08 -10.63 5.39
C LYS A 61 2.79 -9.47 4.69
N ILE A 62 2.28 -8.26 4.88
CA ILE A 62 2.98 -7.02 4.55
C ILE A 62 3.23 -6.25 5.84
N THR A 63 4.49 -5.93 6.12
CA THR A 63 4.86 -5.01 7.19
C THR A 63 5.20 -3.66 6.56
N MET A 64 4.38 -2.63 6.81
CA MET A 64 4.69 -1.25 6.46
C MET A 64 5.56 -0.65 7.57
N ASN A 65 6.87 -0.59 7.35
CA ASN A 65 7.84 -0.08 8.33
C ASN A 65 7.68 1.42 8.55
N SER A 66 7.41 2.17 7.46
CA SER A 66 7.13 3.59 7.51
C SER A 66 6.07 3.99 6.47
N ILE A 67 5.30 5.02 6.81
CA ILE A 67 4.33 5.65 5.90
C ILE A 67 4.51 7.16 6.03
N ILE A 68 4.85 7.82 4.94
CA ILE A 68 5.09 9.26 4.87
C ILE A 68 4.11 9.85 3.87
N THR A 69 3.47 10.95 4.22
CA THR A 69 2.54 11.66 3.34
C THR A 69 2.82 13.15 3.38
N HIS A 70 2.91 13.81 2.22
CA HIS A 70 3.09 15.25 2.13
C HIS A 70 2.49 15.80 0.82
N GLY A 71 1.60 16.79 0.92
CA GLY A 71 1.00 17.43 -0.25
C GLY A 71 0.30 16.43 -1.16
N LYS A 72 0.82 16.19 -2.37
CA LYS A 72 0.28 15.21 -3.34
C LYS A 72 1.04 13.89 -3.35
N ASP A 73 2.01 13.69 -2.47
CA ASP A 73 2.91 12.56 -2.53
C ASP A 73 2.84 11.75 -1.24
N ALA A 74 3.06 10.46 -1.37
CA ALA A 74 3.26 9.56 -0.25
C ALA A 74 4.28 8.49 -0.60
N ALA A 75 4.90 7.94 0.44
CA ALA A 75 5.79 6.81 0.36
C ALA A 75 5.46 5.81 1.47
N MET A 76 5.58 4.54 1.15
CA MET A 76 5.50 3.44 2.09
C MET A 76 6.75 2.60 1.95
N GLU A 77 7.43 2.36 3.05
CA GLU A 77 8.49 1.36 3.13
C GLU A 77 7.87 0.06 3.62
N CYS A 78 8.00 -1.01 2.84
CA CYS A 78 7.30 -2.26 3.07
C CYS A 78 8.28 -3.44 3.06
N THR A 79 8.00 -4.43 3.91
CA THR A 79 8.56 -5.77 3.82
C THR A 79 7.42 -6.73 3.50
N LEU A 80 7.50 -7.37 2.33
CA LEU A 80 6.56 -8.40 1.89
C LEU A 80 7.11 -9.75 2.35
N HIS A 81 6.33 -10.47 3.16
CA HIS A 81 6.64 -11.82 3.62
C HIS A 81 5.80 -12.81 2.82
N PHE A 82 6.45 -13.84 2.30
CA PHE A 82 5.84 -14.83 1.42
C PHE A 82 5.83 -16.20 2.09
N GLN A 83 4.89 -17.05 1.69
CA GLN A 83 4.77 -18.41 2.23
C GLN A 83 5.95 -19.32 1.85
N SER A 84 6.47 -19.17 0.62
CA SER A 84 7.42 -20.13 0.03
C SER A 84 8.77 -19.55 -0.38
N ARG A 85 9.04 -18.27 -0.08
CA ARG A 85 10.29 -17.60 -0.48
C ARG A 85 10.71 -16.52 0.50
N ALA A 86 11.95 -16.06 0.33
CA ALA A 86 12.51 -14.98 1.13
C ALA A 86 11.68 -13.70 1.02
N SER A 87 11.60 -12.96 2.13
CA SER A 87 10.93 -11.67 2.18
C SER A 87 11.57 -10.67 1.23
N LEU A 88 10.77 -9.73 0.74
CA LEU A 88 11.18 -8.66 -0.16
C LEU A 88 10.98 -7.30 0.51
N GLU A 89 12.04 -6.51 0.61
CA GLU A 89 11.95 -5.09 0.96
C GLU A 89 11.59 -4.26 -0.29
N ALA A 90 10.57 -3.42 -0.18
CA ALA A 90 10.09 -2.58 -1.27
C ALA A 90 9.67 -1.18 -0.77
N GLY A 91 9.99 -0.16 -1.55
CA GLY A 91 9.45 1.19 -1.43
C GLY A 91 8.32 1.42 -2.43
N ILE A 92 7.16 1.83 -1.95
CA ILE A 92 5.99 2.17 -2.76
C ILE A 92 5.78 3.68 -2.72
N PHE A 93 5.86 4.34 -3.87
CA PHE A 93 5.67 5.78 -4.01
C PHE A 93 4.35 6.05 -4.71
N VAL A 94 3.50 6.84 -4.07
CA VAL A 94 2.13 7.14 -4.52
C VAL A 94 2.02 8.64 -4.77
N THR A 95 1.57 9.02 -5.97
CA THR A 95 1.19 10.40 -6.28
C THR A 95 -0.33 10.50 -6.41
N PHE A 96 -0.93 11.44 -5.70
CA PHE A 96 -2.35 11.75 -5.69
C PHE A 96 -2.69 12.83 -6.74
N LYS A 97 -3.93 12.83 -7.23
CA LYS A 97 -4.45 13.85 -8.15
C LYS A 97 -4.39 15.26 -7.55
N SER A 98 -4.64 15.40 -6.25
CA SER A 98 -4.58 16.67 -5.53
C SER A 98 -4.24 16.50 -4.05
N ALA A 99 -3.83 17.58 -3.39
CA ALA A 99 -3.41 17.52 -1.98
C ALA A 99 -4.55 17.29 -0.99
N GLY A 100 -5.81 17.46 -1.40
CA GLY A 100 -6.98 17.28 -0.54
C GLY A 100 -7.86 16.08 -0.89
N LYS A 101 -7.52 15.28 -1.91
CA LYS A 101 -8.33 14.14 -2.35
C LYS A 101 -7.53 12.84 -2.32
N ASN A 102 -8.15 11.79 -1.82
CA ASN A 102 -7.60 10.44 -1.81
C ASN A 102 -7.90 9.75 -3.15
N VAL A 103 -7.33 10.29 -4.22
CA VAL A 103 -7.42 9.71 -5.57
C VAL A 103 -6.00 9.53 -6.10
N ILE A 104 -5.59 8.29 -6.25
CA ILE A 104 -4.27 7.86 -6.69
C ILE A 104 -4.16 8.07 -8.20
N ARG A 105 -3.14 8.80 -8.63
CA ARG A 105 -2.82 9.02 -10.04
C ARG A 105 -1.68 8.12 -10.54
N ARG A 106 -0.72 7.82 -9.67
CA ARG A 106 0.47 7.04 -10.04
C ARG A 106 0.98 6.26 -8.85
N VAL A 107 1.42 5.04 -9.12
CA VAL A 107 2.10 4.16 -8.17
C VAL A 107 3.42 3.72 -8.82
N ASN A 108 4.52 3.85 -8.08
CA ASN A 108 5.81 3.29 -8.46
C ASN A 108 6.30 2.39 -7.34
N ILE A 109 6.84 1.23 -7.68
CA ILE A 109 7.38 0.26 -6.71
C ILE A 109 8.84 0.01 -7.03
N PHE A 110 9.68 0.19 -6.03
CA PHE A 110 11.11 -0.12 -6.09
C PHE A 110 11.41 -1.20 -5.08
N ARG A 111 12.06 -2.28 -5.53
CA ARG A 111 12.55 -3.35 -4.66
C ARG A 111 14.00 -3.06 -4.28
N LYS A 112 14.37 -3.38 -3.04
CA LYS A 112 15.76 -3.39 -2.62
C LYS A 112 16.52 -4.43 -3.45
N ALA A 113 17.68 -4.04 -3.99
CA ALA A 113 18.53 -4.98 -4.72
C ALA A 113 19.08 -6.03 -3.75
N ALA A 114 19.24 -7.27 -4.23
CA ALA A 114 20.04 -8.25 -3.50
C ALA A 114 21.51 -7.80 -3.53
N GLU A 115 22.18 -7.87 -2.38
CA GLU A 115 23.62 -7.62 -2.25
C GLU A 115 24.44 -8.72 -2.93
#